data_AF-X7ZK33-F1
#
_entry.id   AF-X7ZK33-F1
#
_cell.length_a   1.000
_cell.length_b   1.000
_cell.length_c   1.000
_cell.angle_alpha   90.00
_cell.angle_beta   90.00
_cell.angle_gamma   90.00
#
_symmetry.space_group_name_H-M   'P 1'
#
loop_
_entity.id
_entity.type
_entity.pdbx_description
1 polymer ?
#
loop_
_entity_poly.entity_id
_entity_poly.type
_entity_poly.pdbx_seq_one_letter_code
_entity_poly.pdbx_strand_id
1 'polypeptide(L)' 'MMTAAVAAAKQMAKPGDTVLLAPAGASFDQFNGYADRGDAFAAAVRAAVR' A
#
# COMPACT_ATOMS: atom_id res chain seq x y z
N MET A 1 -3.19 4.87 -7.85
CA MET A 1 -2.06 3.91 -7.79
C MET A 1 -2.11 3.06 -6.52
N MET A 2 -1.94 3.62 -5.32
CA MET A 2 -1.87 2.85 -4.07
C MET A 2 -3.10 1.95 -3.79
N THR A 3 -4.32 2.46 -4.00
CA THR A 3 -5.55 1.66 -3.83
C THR A 3 -5.56 0.40 -4.69
N ALA A 4 -5.10 0.50 -5.95
CA ALA A 4 -5.05 -0.65 -6.85
C ALA A 4 -3.99 -1.67 -6.39
N ALA A 5 -2.83 -1.21 -5.92
CA ALA A 5 -1.79 -2.09 -5.37
C ALA A 5 -2.29 -2.85 -4.14
N VAL A 6 -2.98 -2.17 -3.21
CA VAL A 6 -3.58 -2.82 -2.03
C VAL A 6 -4.70 -3.78 -2.42
N ALA A 7 -5.54 -3.43 -3.40
CA ALA A 7 -6.60 -4.32 -3.89
C ALA A 7 -6.03 -5.61 -4.49
N ALA A 8 -4.98 -5.50 -5.31
CA ALA A 8 -4.27 -6.66 -5.87
C ALA A 8 -3.64 -7.52 -4.77
N ALA A 9 -2.96 -6.90 -3.79
CA ALA A 9 -2.37 -7.62 -2.67
C ALA A 9 -3.44 -8.37 -1.84
N LYS A 10 -4.60 -7.74 -1.59
CA LYS A 10 -5.73 -8.38 -0.89
C LYS A 10 -6.27 -9.60 -1.64
N GLN A 11 -6.31 -9.56 -2.97
CA GLN A 11 -6.76 -10.71 -3.77
C GLN A 11 -5.77 -11.88 -3.74
N MET A 12 -4.48 -11.60 -3.53
CA MET A 12 -3.41 -12.61 -3.51
C MET A 12 -3.17 -13.20 -2.10
N ALA A 13 -3.35 -12.41 -1.06
CA ALA A 13 -3.07 -12.79 0.32
C ALA A 13 -4.09 -13.79 0.88
N LYS A 14 -3.61 -14.68 1.75
CA LYS A 14 -4.41 -15.67 2.49
C LYS A 14 -4.34 -15.41 4.00
N PRO A 15 -5.24 -15.99 4.80
CA PRO A 15 -5.12 -15.95 6.26
C PRO A 15 -3.74 -16.45 6.71
N GLY A 16 -3.05 -15.65 7.51
CA GLY A 16 -1.68 -15.92 7.97
C GLY A 16 -0.57 -15.20 7.19
N ASP A 17 -0.87 -14.67 6.00
CA ASP A 17 0.11 -13.90 5.22
C ASP A 17 0.31 -12.48 5.76
N THR A 18 1.48 -11.91 5.48
CA THR A 18 1.79 -10.49 5.73
C THR A 18 1.99 -9.75 4.43
N VAL A 19 1.32 -8.61 4.27
CA VAL A 19 1.55 -7.68 3.16
C VAL A 19 2.43 -6.53 3.64
N LEU A 20 3.59 -6.36 3.01
CA LEU A 20 4.58 -5.33 3.35
C LEU A 20 4.74 -4.31 2.22
N LEU A 21 4.69 -3.02 2.54
CA LEU A 21 5.10 -1.95 1.63
C LEU A 21 6.64 -1.78 1.68
N ALA A 22 7.35 -2.33 0.69
CA ALA A 22 8.81 -2.23 0.58
C ALA A 22 9.26 -1.80 -0.84
N PRO A 23 9.07 -0.51 -1.22
CA PRO A 23 9.20 -0.06 -2.60
C PRO A 23 10.63 0.10 -3.11
N ALA A 24 11.66 0.02 -2.24
CA ALA A 24 13.10 0.14 -2.54
C ALA A 24 13.56 1.42 -3.29
N GLY A 25 12.64 2.26 -3.76
CA GLY A 25 12.90 3.49 -4.51
C GLY A 25 12.36 4.75 -3.83
N ALA A 26 12.83 5.89 -4.35
CA ALA A 26 12.35 7.22 -3.98
C ALA A 26 10.83 7.34 -4.21
N SER A 27 10.20 8.32 -3.57
CA SER A 27 8.73 8.50 -3.58
C SER A 27 8.26 9.70 -4.39
N PHE A 28 9.18 10.52 -4.88
CA PHE A 28 8.91 11.84 -5.46
C PHE A 28 8.28 11.81 -6.86
N ASP A 29 8.17 10.63 -7.47
CA ASP A 29 7.48 10.42 -8.74
C ASP A 29 5.96 10.47 -8.59
N GLN A 30 5.43 10.07 -7.43
CA GLN A 30 3.99 9.93 -7.19
C GLN A 30 3.50 10.55 -5.88
N PHE A 31 4.40 10.94 -4.98
CA PHE A 31 4.10 11.41 -3.63
C PHE A 31 4.97 12.59 -3.23
N ASN A 32 4.53 13.37 -2.25
CA ASN A 32 5.33 14.47 -1.69
C ASN A 32 6.52 13.99 -0.84
N GLY A 33 6.56 12.70 -0.50
CA GLY A 33 7.64 12.07 0.25
C GLY A 33 7.27 10.68 0.75
N TYR A 34 8.20 10.06 1.49
CA TYR A 34 8.02 8.68 1.95
C TYR A 34 6.85 8.56 2.96
N ALA A 35 6.62 9.59 3.77
CA ALA A 35 5.53 9.65 4.73
C ALA A 35 4.17 9.66 4.03
N ASP A 36 3.99 10.53 3.04
CA ASP A 36 2.78 10.63 2.21
C ASP A 36 2.48 9.29 1.50
N ARG A 37 3.51 8.62 0.96
CA ARG A 37 3.37 7.26 0.40
C ARG A 37 2.90 6.23 1.44
N GLY A 38 3.42 6.31 2.66
CA GLY A 38 3.02 5.45 3.78
C GLY A 38 1.57 5.70 4.22
N ASP A 39 1.19 6.97 4.33
CA ASP A 39 -0.17 7.38 4.70
C ASP A 39 -1.18 6.92 3.65
N ALA A 40 -0.84 7.05 2.37
CA ALA A 40 -1.65 6.55 1.26
C ALA A 40 -1.85 5.02 1.35
N PHE A 41 -0.80 4.25 1.69
CA PHE A 41 -0.91 2.81 1.88
C PHE A 41 -1.81 2.47 3.07
N ALA A 42 -1.62 3.11 4.22
CA ALA A 42 -2.42 2.87 5.40
C ALA A 42 -3.91 3.22 5.17
N ALA A 43 -4.18 4.31 4.47
CA ALA A 43 -5.54 4.69 4.08
C ALA A 43 -6.19 3.66 3.15
N ALA A 44 -5.45 3.20 2.12
CA ALA A 44 -5.94 2.18 1.20
C ALA A 44 -6.21 0.85 1.90
N VAL A 45 -5.34 0.41 2.82
CA VAL A 45 -5.56 -0.80 3.63
C VAL A 45 -6.81 -0.66 4.48
N ARG A 46 -6.97 0.44 5.22
CA ARG A 46 -8.17 0.69 6.04
C ARG A 46 -9.46 0.65 5.21
N ALA A 47 -9.45 1.20 4.00
CA ALA A 47 -10.60 1.15 3.11
C ALA A 47 -10.87 -0.28 2.58
N ALA A 48 -9.83 -1.09 2.38
CA ALA A 48 -9.94 -2.44 1.84
C ALA A 48 -10.31 -3.51 2.88
N VAL A 49 -10.07 -3.28 4.18
CA VAL A 49 -10.39 -4.25 5.25
C VAL A 49 -11.70 -3.96 5.98
N ARG A 50 -12.40 -2.91 5.56
CA ARG A 50 -13.76 -2.61 6.02
C ARG A 50 -14.78 -3.49 5.31
#